data_AF-A0A519P0T0-F1
#
_entry.id   AF-A0A519P0T0-F1
#
_cell.length_a   1.000
_cell.length_b   1.000
_cell.length_c   1.000
_cell.angle_alpha   90.00
_cell.angle_beta   90.00
_cell.angle_gamma   90.00
#
_symmetry.space_group_name_H-M   'P 1'
#
loop_
_entity.id
_entity.type
_entity.pdbx_description
1 polymer ?
#
loop_
_entity_poly.entity_id
_entity_poly.type
_entity_poly.pdbx_seq_one_letter_code
_entity_poly.pdbx_strand_id
1 'polypeptide(L)' 'MVDLETFRAETRAWLKANCPAEVRGPPAGDEERIWGGRDAVFKTPAHKAWMEAMGAGVLK' A
#
# COMPACT_ATOMS: atom_id res chain seq x y z
N MET A 1 24.73 10.76 2.01
CA MET A 1 23.96 9.92 1.06
C MET A 1 23.29 8.86 1.89
N VAL A 2 21.95 8.77 1.89
CA VAL A 2 21.26 7.65 2.55
C VAL A 2 21.73 6.38 1.88
N ASP A 3 22.10 5.37 2.67
CA ASP A 3 22.46 4.06 2.14
C ASP A 3 21.22 3.44 1.47
N LEU A 4 21.27 3.34 0.14
CA LEU A 4 20.16 2.83 -0.66
C LEU A 4 19.88 1.36 -0.36
N GLU A 5 20.88 0.59 0.07
CA GLU A 5 20.69 -0.82 0.41
C GLU A 5 19.89 -0.95 1.72
N THR A 6 20.24 -0.16 2.74
CA THR A 6 19.44 -0.05 3.97
C THR A 6 18.00 0.38 3.65
N PHE A 7 17.81 1.45 2.88
CA PHE A 7 16.46 1.91 2.51
C PHE A 7 15.63 0.83 1.79
N ARG A 8 16.24 0.10 0.84
CA ARG A 8 15.57 -0.98 0.11
C ARG A 8 15.22 -2.16 1.01
N ALA A 9 16.11 -2.52 1.94
CA ALA A 9 15.88 -3.62 2.88
C ALA A 9 14.73 -3.31 3.83
N GLU A 10 14.73 -2.13 4.45
CA GLU A 10 13.68 -1.66 5.36
C GLU A 10 12.34 -1.53 4.64
N THR A 11 12.32 -0.91 3.46
CA THR A 11 11.11 -0.77 2.65
C THR A 11 10.54 -2.14 2.27
N ARG A 12 11.39 -3.10 1.88
CA ARG A 12 10.94 -4.46 1.56
C ARG A 12 10.37 -5.19 2.77
N ALA A 13 10.99 -5.05 3.94
CA ALA A 13 10.47 -5.63 5.17
C ALA A 13 9.10 -5.03 5.55
N TRP A 14 8.99 -3.71 5.45
CA TRP A 14 7.74 -3.00 5.72
C TRP A 14 6.62 -3.42 4.76
N LEU A 15 6.90 -3.46 3.45
CA LEU A 15 5.93 -3.90 2.44
C LEU A 15 5.47 -5.34 2.67
N LYS A 16 6.38 -6.25 3.06
CA LYS A 16 6.01 -7.64 3.37
C LYS A 16 5.06 -7.75 4.57
N ALA A 17 5.26 -6.92 5.59
CA ALA A 17 4.43 -6.92 6.79
C ALA A 17 3.09 -6.20 6.61
N ASN A 18 3.04 -5.15 5.79
CA ASN A 18 1.88 -4.26 5.71
C ASN A 18 1.05 -4.40 4.44
N CYS A 19 1.59 -4.94 3.34
CA CYS A 19 0.85 -5.08 2.08
C CYS A 19 0.13 -6.44 2.04
N PRO A 20 -1.22 -6.49 2.13
CA PRO A 20 -1.99 -7.72 2.01
C PRO A 20 -1.72 -8.45 0.69
N ALA A 21 -1.69 -9.78 0.71
CA ALA A 21 -1.36 -10.57 -0.48
C ALA A 21 -2.32 -10.32 -1.66
N GLU A 22 -3.60 -10.08 -1.36
CA GLU A 22 -4.66 -9.82 -2.34
C GLU A 22 -4.43 -8.54 -3.17
N VAL A 23 -3.76 -7.53 -2.60
CA VAL A 23 -3.56 -6.23 -3.25
C VAL A 23 -2.15 -6.06 -3.81
N ARG A 24 -1.37 -7.15 -3.88
CA ARG A 24 -0.03 -7.14 -4.44
C ARG A 24 -0.07 -7.30 -5.95
N GLY A 25 0.72 -6.49 -6.64
CA GLY A 25 0.87 -6.56 -8.08
C GLY A 25 -0.05 -5.59 -8.81
N PRO A 26 -0.07 -5.66 -10.15
CA PRO A 26 -0.91 -4.78 -10.95
C PRO A 26 -2.39 -5.14 -10.76
N PRO A 27 -3.31 -4.15 -10.74
CA PRO A 27 -4.74 -4.42 -10.81
C PRO A 27 -5.08 -5.12 -12.14
N ALA A 28 -6.04 -6.03 -12.13
CA ALA A 28 -6.46 -6.77 -13.34
C ALA A 28 -7.17 -5.89 -14.37
N GLY A 29 -7.66 -4.73 -13.96
CA GLY A 29 -8.29 -3.73 -14.83
C GLY A 29 -8.56 -2.41 -14.10
N ASP A 30 -9.06 -1.42 -14.83
CA ASP A 30 -9.32 -0.08 -14.28
C ASP A 30 -10.39 -0.09 -13.18
N GLU A 31 -11.32 -1.05 -13.22
CA GLU A 31 -12.34 -1.20 -12.19
C GLU A 31 -11.75 -1.61 -10.83
N GLU A 32 -10.58 -2.27 -10.80
CA GLU A 32 -9.90 -2.64 -9.54
C GLU A 32 -9.06 -1.51 -8.98
N ARG A 33 -8.89 -0.41 -9.72
CA ARG A 33 -8.22 0.78 -9.20
C ARG A 33 -9.14 1.48 -8.22
N ILE A 34 -8.63 1.66 -7.00
CA ILE A 34 -9.29 2.49 -6.01
C ILE A 34 -8.78 3.91 -6.19
N TRP A 35 -9.66 4.73 -6.74
CA TRP A 35 -9.46 6.15 -6.83
C TRP A 35 -9.68 6.74 -5.43
N GLY A 36 -8.64 7.36 -4.86
CA GLY A 36 -8.75 8.03 -3.57
C GLY A 36 -9.76 9.18 -3.60
N GLY A 37 -10.23 9.60 -2.43
CA GLY A 37 -11.24 10.66 -2.31
C GLY A 37 -12.01 10.56 -1.00
N ARG A 38 -12.97 11.47 -0.79
CA ARG A 38 -13.82 11.48 0.43
C ARG A 38 -14.74 10.25 0.51
N ASP A 39 -15.19 9.76 -0.64
CA ASP A 39 -16.15 8.64 -0.76
C ASP A 39 -15.56 7.44 -1.52
N ALA A 40 -14.31 7.09 -1.21
CA ALA A 40 -13.65 5.95 -1.85
C ALA A 40 -14.42 4.64 -1.59
N VAL A 41 -14.75 3.91 -2.65
CA VAL A 41 -15.40 2.60 -2.58
C VAL A 41 -14.32 1.52 -2.65
N PHE A 42 -14.23 0.71 -1.59
CA PHE A 42 -13.29 -0.39 -1.51
C PHE A 42 -13.96 -1.70 -1.91
N LYS A 43 -13.39 -2.43 -2.87
CA LYS A 43 -13.89 -3.75 -3.28
C LYS A 43 -13.81 -4.76 -2.15
N THR A 44 -12.74 -4.73 -1.37
CA THR A 44 -12.51 -5.64 -0.26
C THR A 44 -11.91 -4.92 0.96
N PRO A 45 -12.05 -5.48 2.17
CA PRO A 45 -11.41 -4.94 3.37
C PRO A 45 -9.89 -4.81 3.24
N ALA A 46 -9.24 -5.71 2.49
CA ALA A 46 -7.79 -5.70 2.26
C ALA A 46 -7.33 -4.42 1.53
N HIS A 47 -8.12 -3.94 0.58
CA HIS A 47 -7.81 -2.70 -0.13
C HIS A 47 -7.90 -1.47 0.78
N LYS A 48 -8.89 -1.44 1.68
CA LYS A 48 -9.02 -0.36 2.66
C LYS A 48 -7.83 -0.35 3.63
N ALA A 49 -7.53 -1.52 4.19
CA ALA A 49 -6.39 -1.69 5.09
C ALA A 49 -5.06 -1.27 4.43
N TRP A 50 -4.90 -1.55 3.14
CA TRP A 50 -3.72 -1.13 2.38
C TRP A 50 -3.62 0.39 2.22
N MET A 51 -4.73 1.06 1.86
CA MET A 51 -4.75 2.52 1.75
C MET A 51 -4.53 3.20 3.10
N GLU A 52 -5.08 2.64 4.18
CA GLU A 52 -4.83 3.11 5.54
C GLU A 52 -3.36 2.94 5.94
N ALA A 53 -2.75 1.79 5.68
CA ALA A 53 -1.34 1.54 5.96
C ALA A 53 -0.41 2.48 5.18
N MET A 54 -0.74 2.79 3.92
CA MET A 54 0.02 3.73 3.09
C MET A 54 -0.21 5.19 3.48
N GLY A 55 -1.42 5.55 3.90
CA GLY A 55 -1.82 6.91 4.28
C GLY A 55 -1.47 7.28 5.72
N ALA A 56 -1.30 6.30 6.61
CA ALA A 56 -0.89 6.47 8.01
C ALA A 56 0.60 6.84 8.15
N GLY A 57 1.11 7.66 7.22
CA GLY A 57 2.52 7.98 7.04
C GLY A 57 3.29 8.13 8.35
N VAL A 58 4.53 7.64 8.32
CA VAL A 58 5.64 7.82 9.26
C VAL A 58 5.98 9.32 9.42
N LEU A 59 4.98 10.10 9.82
CA LEU A 59 5.03 11.50 10.19
C LEU A 59 4.69 11.56 11.68
N LYS A 60 5.69 11.22 12.48
CA LYS A 60 6.01 11.98 13.69
C LYS A 60 7.36 12.62 13.47
#